data_AF-A0A946FSC6-F1
#
_entry.id   AF-A0A946FSC6-F1
#
_cell.length_a   1.000
_cell.length_b   1.000
_cell.length_c   1.000
_cell.angle_alpha   90.00
_cell.angle_beta   90.00
_cell.angle_gamma   90.00
#
_symmetry.space_group_name_H-M   'P 1'
#
loop_
_entity.id
_entity.type
_entity.pdbx_description
1 polymer ?
#
loop_
_entity_poly.entity_id
_entity_poly.type
_entity_poly.pdbx_seq_one_letter_code
_entity_poly.pdbx_strand_id
1 'polypeptide(L)'
;MKQFKRRNYFINKEFQGRYIFNYFIIAAIGSLLFMAVFSFFSSNTLSISYDDYQLQLGVTPFILFKKILSAQWVFVVVGGGLVVVATLFLTHRVAGPVFRFRRSFREMIDGDISDQIILRPKDEGKELADLINQFNSGLSEKLSVIEAANSNIEISVHQLKKIMKDTDMDISRAEPFLNQILDSQKKVLTEINSYTFSRKKV
;
A
#
# COMPACT_ATOMS: atom_id res chain seq x y z
N MET A 1 -26.71 18.43 2.54
CA MET A 1 -25.46 18.64 3.31
C MET A 1 -24.26 18.52 2.37
N LYS A 2 -23.49 19.60 2.18
CA LYS A 2 -22.24 19.57 1.37
C LYS A 2 -21.17 18.83 2.17
N GLN A 3 -20.84 17.61 1.74
CA GLN A 3 -19.81 16.80 2.35
C GLN A 3 -18.43 17.40 2.02
N PHE A 4 -17.75 17.97 3.01
CA PHE A 4 -16.40 18.46 2.86
C PHE A 4 -15.47 17.28 2.53
N LYS A 5 -15.11 17.12 1.26
CA LYS A 5 -14.09 16.17 0.81
C LYS A 5 -12.74 16.65 1.36
N ARG A 6 -12.26 16.02 2.44
CA ARG A 6 -10.90 16.23 2.95
C ARG A 6 -9.89 15.84 1.86
N ARG A 7 -9.36 16.84 1.15
CA ARG A 7 -8.35 16.68 0.09
C ARG A 7 -6.97 16.94 0.68
N ASN A 8 -6.41 15.95 1.39
CA ASN A 8 -4.99 15.97 1.77
C ASN A 8 -4.17 15.28 0.67
N TYR A 9 -3.64 16.07 -0.26
CA TYR A 9 -2.76 15.57 -1.32
C TYR A 9 -1.38 15.13 -0.79
N PHE A 10 -0.97 15.68 0.35
CA PHE A 10 0.26 15.31 1.05
C PHE A 10 -0.02 14.26 2.13
N ILE A 11 0.01 12.98 1.73
CA ILE A 11 -0.13 11.85 2.67
C ILE A 11 1.21 11.50 3.30
N ASN A 12 2.30 11.60 2.54
CA ASN A 12 3.66 11.38 3.01
C ASN A 12 4.62 12.37 2.31
N LYS A 13 4.91 13.50 2.99
CA LYS A 13 5.70 14.61 2.43
C LYS A 13 7.14 14.22 2.11
N GLU A 14 7.73 13.34 2.90
CA GLU A 14 9.10 12.85 2.70
C GLU A 14 9.19 11.96 1.46
N PHE A 15 8.24 11.02 1.32
CA PHE A 15 8.16 10.16 0.14
C PHE A 15 7.90 11.00 -1.11
N GLN A 16 6.86 11.85 -1.12
CA GLN A 16 6.53 12.68 -2.28
C GLN A 16 7.68 13.63 -2.67
N GLY A 17 8.33 14.28 -1.69
CA GLY A 17 9.46 15.18 -1.93
C GLY A 17 10.65 14.48 -2.57
N ARG A 18 11.01 13.27 -2.09
CA ARG A 18 12.11 12.49 -2.66
C ARG A 18 11.86 12.11 -4.12
N TYR A 19 10.64 11.69 -4.46
CA TYR A 19 10.32 11.35 -5.86
C TYR A 19 10.23 12.59 -6.75
N ILE A 20 9.62 13.69 -6.28
CA ILE A 20 9.59 14.95 -7.03
C ILE A 20 11.01 15.40 -7.36
N PHE A 21 11.92 15.38 -6.38
CA PHE A 21 13.31 15.77 -6.57
C PHE A 21 14.04 14.84 -7.55
N ASN A 22 13.89 13.53 -7.40
CA ASN A 22 14.53 12.56 -8.31
C ASN A 22 14.03 12.72 -9.76
N TYR A 23 12.72 12.84 -9.98
CA TYR A 23 12.16 13.04 -11.33
C TYR A 23 12.56 14.40 -11.90
N PHE A 24 12.66 15.44 -11.08
CA PHE A 24 13.16 16.74 -11.51
C PHE A 24 14.61 16.67 -11.96
N ILE A 25 15.50 15.98 -11.23
CA ILE A 25 16.89 15.76 -11.65
C ILE A 25 16.95 14.99 -12.98
N ILE A 26 16.17 13.92 -13.12
CA ILE A 26 16.14 13.13 -14.36
C ILE A 26 15.69 14.01 -15.54
N ALA A 27 14.65 14.81 -15.36
CA ALA A 27 14.17 15.73 -16.38
C ALA A 27 15.22 16.82 -16.73
N ALA A 28 15.92 17.36 -15.72
CA ALA A 28 16.97 18.35 -15.92
C ALA A 28 18.15 17.76 -16.71
N ILE A 29 18.64 16.59 -16.32
CA ILE A 29 19.70 15.87 -17.04
C ILE A 29 19.26 15.54 -18.47
N GLY A 30 18.03 15.06 -18.66
CA GLY A 30 17.46 14.79 -19.98
C GLY A 30 17.42 16.03 -20.87
N SER A 31 17.08 17.19 -20.31
CA SER A 31 17.07 18.46 -21.04
C SER A 31 18.48 18.90 -21.47
N LEU A 32 19.49 18.71 -20.60
CA LEU A 32 20.89 19.02 -20.91
C LEU A 32 21.44 18.08 -21.98
N LEU A 33 21.14 16.78 -21.89
CA LEU A 33 21.50 15.80 -22.90
C LEU A 33 20.86 16.11 -24.25
N PHE A 34 19.56 16.43 -24.26
CA PHE A 34 18.87 16.85 -25.48
C PHE A 34 19.53 18.09 -26.10
N MET A 35 19.88 19.08 -25.27
CA MET A 35 20.58 20.29 -25.73
C MET A 35 21.95 19.99 -26.33
N ALA A 36 22.74 19.11 -25.71
CA ALA A 36 24.03 18.69 -26.24
C ALA A 36 23.90 17.97 -27.59
N VAL A 37 22.95 17.03 -27.70
CA VAL A 37 22.65 16.30 -28.94
C VAL A 37 22.16 17.27 -30.02
N PHE A 38 21.22 18.15 -29.69
CA PHE A 38 20.69 19.15 -30.61
C PHE A 38 21.81 20.08 -31.12
N SER A 39 22.69 20.54 -30.23
CA SER A 39 23.84 21.36 -30.60
C SER A 39 24.82 20.62 -31.50
N PHE A 40 25.03 19.32 -31.28
CA PHE A 40 25.88 18.48 -32.13
C PHE A 40 25.30 18.35 -33.54
N PHE A 41 24.01 18.02 -33.68
CA PHE A 41 23.35 17.91 -34.98
C PHE A 41 23.24 19.26 -35.71
N SER A 42 23.02 20.35 -34.97
CA SER A 42 22.93 21.70 -35.54
C SER A 42 24.28 22.28 -35.98
N SER A 43 25.40 21.62 -35.68
CA SER A 43 26.75 22.17 -35.90
C SER A 43 27.12 22.41 -37.35
N ASN A 44 26.49 21.71 -38.30
CA ASN A 44 26.70 21.90 -39.74
C ASN A 44 25.71 22.88 -40.40
N THR A 45 24.85 23.57 -39.64
CA THR A 45 23.90 24.55 -40.19
C THR A 45 24.43 25.95 -39.96
N LEU A 46 24.59 26.78 -40.99
CA LEU A 46 24.94 28.20 -40.84
C LEU A 46 23.66 29.00 -40.53
N SER A 47 23.59 29.67 -39.37
CA SER A 47 22.44 30.50 -38.98
C SER A 47 22.82 31.98 -38.96
N ILE A 48 22.15 32.78 -39.78
CA ILE A 48 22.23 34.24 -39.73
C ILE A 48 21.23 34.72 -38.69
N SER A 49 21.71 35.29 -37.58
CA SER A 49 20.86 35.91 -36.56
C SER A 49 21.18 37.40 -36.50
N TYR A 50 20.14 38.23 -36.53
CA TYR A 50 20.23 39.64 -36.20
C TYR A 50 19.90 39.81 -34.71
N ASP A 51 20.82 40.37 -33.93
CA ASP A 51 20.57 40.80 -32.54
C ASP A 51 20.87 42.29 -32.47
N ASP A 52 19.88 43.09 -32.12
CA ASP A 52 19.99 44.55 -31.95
C ASP A 52 20.66 45.28 -33.14
N TYR A 53 20.27 44.88 -34.37
CA TYR A 53 20.77 45.41 -35.66
C TYR A 53 22.25 45.15 -35.97
N GLN A 54 22.97 44.40 -35.13
CA GLN A 54 24.35 43.98 -35.39
C GLN A 54 24.39 42.58 -35.99
N LEU A 55 25.10 42.44 -37.11
CA LEU A 55 25.30 41.17 -37.80
C LEU A 55 26.28 40.32 -36.98
N GLN A 56 25.78 39.29 -36.29
CA GLN A 56 26.64 38.34 -35.58
C GLN A 56 26.93 37.14 -36.49
N LEU A 57 28.12 37.13 -37.10
CA LEU A 57 28.67 35.96 -37.78
C LEU A 57 29.47 35.13 -36.77
N GLY A 58 28.96 33.95 -36.42
CA GLY A 58 29.65 33.01 -35.55
C GLY A 58 29.15 31.59 -35.74
N VAL A 59 29.91 30.62 -35.24
CA VAL A 59 29.53 29.21 -35.31
C VAL A 59 28.22 29.00 -34.55
N THR A 60 27.20 28.60 -35.30
CA THR A 60 25.82 28.32 -34.88
C THR A 60 25.71 27.58 -33.54
N PRO A 61 26.55 26.58 -33.20
CA PRO A 61 26.49 25.90 -31.91
C PRO A 61 26.66 26.81 -30.71
N PHE A 62 27.66 27.71 -30.70
CA PHE A 62 27.99 28.46 -29.48
C PHE A 62 26.98 29.58 -29.21
N ILE A 63 26.55 30.28 -30.26
CA ILE A 63 25.54 31.34 -30.16
C ILE A 63 24.16 30.75 -29.82
N LEU A 64 23.76 29.66 -30.48
CA LEU A 64 22.51 28.97 -30.15
C LEU A 64 22.58 28.36 -28.74
N PHE A 65 23.70 27.78 -28.33
CA PHE A 65 23.86 27.24 -26.98
C PHE A 65 23.66 28.32 -25.93
N LYS A 66 24.27 29.51 -26.10
CA LYS A 66 24.12 30.63 -25.17
C LYS A 66 22.68 31.18 -25.13
N LYS A 67 22.01 31.27 -26.29
CA LYS A 67 20.60 31.71 -26.40
C LYS A 67 19.60 30.67 -25.86
N ILE A 68 19.83 29.39 -26.08
CA ILE A 68 19.00 28.31 -25.53
C ILE A 68 19.20 28.22 -24.01
N LEU A 69 20.42 28.46 -23.52
CA LEU A 69 20.72 28.48 -22.09
C LEU A 69 20.06 29.68 -21.39
N SER A 70 19.96 30.83 -22.06
CA SER A 70 19.20 31.97 -21.53
C SER A 70 17.68 31.78 -21.61
N ALA A 71 17.17 30.93 -22.51
CA ALA A 71 15.75 30.55 -22.57
C ALA A 71 15.38 29.37 -21.63
N GLN A 72 16.37 28.71 -21.03
CA GLN A 72 16.22 27.47 -20.25
C GLN A 72 15.40 27.67 -18.97
N TRP A 73 15.37 28.88 -18.40
CA TRP A 73 14.55 29.16 -17.20
C TRP A 73 13.06 28.90 -17.44
N VAL A 74 12.54 29.16 -18.65
CA VAL A 74 11.15 28.85 -19.01
C VAL A 74 10.91 27.35 -18.97
N PHE A 75 11.85 26.56 -19.49
CA PHE A 75 11.79 25.10 -19.46
C PHE A 75 11.86 24.56 -18.04
N VAL A 76 12.70 25.14 -17.18
CA VAL A 76 12.80 24.77 -15.77
C VAL A 76 11.51 25.08 -15.01
N VAL A 77 10.92 26.27 -15.21
CA VAL A 77 9.70 26.67 -14.51
C VAL A 77 8.50 25.87 -15.01
N VAL A 78 8.28 25.80 -16.32
CA VAL A 78 7.12 25.10 -16.90
C VAL A 78 7.28 23.58 -16.78
N GLY A 79 8.44 23.05 -17.18
CA GLY A 79 8.75 21.62 -17.10
C GLY A 79 8.83 21.14 -15.66
N GLY A 80 9.47 21.90 -14.76
CA GLY A 80 9.49 21.61 -13.34
C GLY A 80 8.09 21.60 -12.73
N GLY A 81 7.25 22.57 -13.07
CA GLY A 81 5.84 22.60 -12.66
C GLY A 81 5.07 21.36 -13.11
N LEU A 82 5.24 20.95 -14.38
CA LEU A 82 4.64 19.72 -14.91
C LEU A 82 5.11 18.47 -14.17
N VAL A 83 6.41 18.35 -13.88
CA VAL A 83 6.98 17.22 -13.13
C VAL A 83 6.41 17.16 -11.72
N VAL A 84 6.30 18.30 -11.03
CA VAL A 84 5.70 18.38 -9.68
C VAL A 84 4.25 17.89 -9.73
N VAL A 85 3.45 18.41 -10.65
CA VAL A 85 2.03 18.04 -10.79
C VAL A 85 1.91 16.55 -11.12
N ALA A 86 2.63 16.05 -12.12
CA ALA A 86 2.60 14.65 -12.54
C ALA A 86 3.00 13.71 -11.40
N THR A 87 4.09 14.03 -10.70
CA THR A 87 4.58 13.21 -9.58
C THR A 87 3.60 13.21 -8.42
N LEU A 88 3.02 14.36 -8.07
CA LEU A 88 1.99 14.42 -7.01
C LEU A 88 0.80 13.52 -7.34
N PHE A 89 0.33 13.52 -8.59
CA PHE A 89 -0.75 12.62 -9.01
C PHE A 89 -0.35 11.15 -8.94
N LEU A 90 0.83 10.80 -9.44
CA LEU A 90 1.31 9.41 -9.45
C LEU A 90 1.52 8.89 -8.02
N THR A 91 2.24 9.65 -7.21
CA THR A 91 2.57 9.26 -5.84
C THR A 91 1.32 9.20 -4.95
N HIS A 92 0.30 10.03 -5.18
CA HIS A 92 -0.95 9.95 -4.41
C HIS A 92 -1.70 8.62 -4.64
N ARG A 93 -1.65 8.06 -5.85
CA ARG A 93 -2.28 6.77 -6.18
C ARG A 93 -1.63 5.57 -5.46
N VAL A 94 -0.42 5.76 -4.93
CA VAL A 94 0.35 4.72 -4.21
C VAL A 94 0.39 5.00 -2.70
N ALA A 95 0.62 6.25 -2.29
CA ALA A 95 0.78 6.62 -0.88
C ALA A 95 -0.49 6.36 -0.05
N GLY A 96 -1.67 6.58 -0.64
CA GLY A 96 -2.95 6.27 0.00
C GLY A 96 -3.11 4.78 0.33
N PRO A 97 -2.98 3.89 -0.66
CA PRO A 97 -2.96 2.44 -0.45
C PRO A 97 -1.93 1.96 0.56
N VAL A 98 -0.69 2.45 0.49
CA VAL A 98 0.37 2.08 1.44
C VAL A 98 -0.03 2.40 2.89
N PHE A 99 -0.66 3.55 3.12
CA PHE A 99 -1.18 3.88 4.45
C PHE A 99 -2.30 2.92 4.88
N ARG A 100 -3.20 2.55 3.97
CA ARG A 100 -4.26 1.57 4.23
C ARG A 100 -3.71 0.18 4.55
N PHE A 101 -2.73 -0.30 3.79
CA PHE A 101 -2.05 -1.57 4.07
C PHE A 101 -1.38 -1.56 5.43
N ARG A 102 -0.62 -0.52 5.77
CA ARG A 102 0.02 -0.42 7.10
C ARG A 102 -0.98 -0.47 8.25
N ARG A 103 -2.14 0.15 8.07
CA ARG A 103 -3.21 0.09 9.08
C ARG A 103 -3.77 -1.32 9.20
N SER A 104 -4.13 -1.94 8.07
CA SER A 104 -4.68 -3.31 8.07
C SER A 104 -3.69 -4.33 8.64
N PHE A 105 -2.40 -4.24 8.29
CA PHE A 105 -1.38 -5.11 8.90
C PHE A 105 -1.24 -4.92 10.40
N ARG A 106 -1.45 -3.70 10.92
CA ARG A 106 -1.45 -3.47 12.37
C ARG A 106 -2.65 -4.14 13.04
N GLU A 107 -3.83 -3.96 12.47
CA GLU A 107 -5.06 -4.63 12.93
C GLU A 107 -4.87 -6.16 12.91
N MET A 108 -4.27 -6.72 11.84
CA MET A 108 -3.95 -8.15 11.75
C MET A 108 -2.93 -8.62 12.79
N ILE A 109 -1.90 -7.82 13.09
CA ILE A 109 -0.92 -8.12 14.16
C ILE A 109 -1.60 -8.14 15.53
N ASP A 110 -2.57 -7.25 15.74
CA ASP A 110 -3.37 -7.17 16.96
C ASP A 110 -4.47 -8.26 17.01
N GLY A 111 -4.54 -9.16 16.02
CA GLY A 111 -5.47 -10.28 15.95
C GLY A 111 -6.77 -9.99 15.19
N ASP A 112 -7.00 -8.77 14.71
CA ASP A 112 -8.19 -8.41 13.93
C ASP A 112 -7.97 -8.68 12.44
N ILE A 113 -8.61 -9.74 11.96
CA ILE A 113 -8.61 -10.14 10.54
C ILE A 113 -10.00 -9.98 9.92
N SER A 114 -10.91 -9.28 10.60
CA SER A 114 -12.30 -9.11 10.16
C SER A 114 -12.47 -8.02 9.08
N ASP A 115 -11.55 -7.05 9.03
CA ASP A 115 -11.63 -5.94 8.07
C ASP A 115 -11.22 -6.34 6.64
N GLN A 116 -11.85 -5.71 5.67
CA GLN A 116 -11.53 -5.87 4.25
C GLN A 116 -10.79 -4.65 3.72
N ILE A 117 -9.67 -4.89 3.07
CA ILE A 117 -8.89 -3.85 2.40
C ILE A 117 -9.58 -3.49 1.08
N ILE A 118 -10.24 -2.33 1.05
CA ILE A 118 -10.87 -1.78 -0.16
C ILE A 118 -10.14 -0.50 -0.58
N LEU A 119 -9.50 -0.56 -1.75
CA LEU A 119 -8.80 0.58 -2.35
C LEU A 119 -9.69 1.38 -3.31
N ARG A 120 -9.34 2.64 -3.57
CA ARG A 120 -10.12 3.49 -4.47
C ARG A 120 -9.99 3.01 -5.93
N PRO A 121 -10.92 3.35 -6.83
CA PRO A 121 -10.89 2.85 -8.20
C PRO A 121 -9.61 3.18 -8.99
N LYS A 122 -8.94 4.29 -8.69
CA LYS A 122 -7.70 4.71 -9.37
C LYS A 122 -6.45 4.33 -8.59
N ASP A 123 -6.57 3.78 -7.39
CA ASP A 123 -5.42 3.46 -6.56
C ASP A 123 -4.74 2.18 -7.07
N GLU A 124 -3.41 2.11 -6.89
CA GLU A 124 -2.61 0.94 -7.24
C GLU A 124 -2.62 -0.11 -6.11
N GLY A 125 -2.31 -1.36 -6.46
CA GLY A 125 -2.17 -2.45 -5.47
C GLY A 125 -3.47 -3.20 -5.12
N LYS A 126 -4.52 -3.09 -5.95
CA LYS A 126 -5.80 -3.79 -5.72
C LYS A 126 -5.65 -5.31 -5.68
N GLU A 127 -4.83 -5.88 -6.56
CA GLU A 127 -4.55 -7.32 -6.56
C GLU A 127 -3.96 -7.77 -5.22
N LEU A 128 -3.04 -7.00 -4.64
CA LEU A 128 -2.50 -7.28 -3.31
C LEU A 128 -3.58 -7.16 -2.23
N ALA A 129 -4.45 -6.16 -2.31
CA ALA A 129 -5.58 -6.03 -1.39
C ALA A 129 -6.50 -7.25 -1.47
N ASP A 130 -6.82 -7.73 -2.68
CA ASP A 130 -7.65 -8.90 -2.90
C ASP A 130 -6.98 -10.18 -2.37
N LEU A 131 -5.66 -10.34 -2.54
CA LEU A 131 -4.91 -11.47 -2.00
C LEU A 131 -4.91 -11.47 -0.47
N ILE A 132 -4.73 -10.32 0.17
CA ILE A 132 -4.79 -10.20 1.64
C ILE A 132 -6.23 -10.48 2.14
N ASN A 133 -7.25 -9.96 1.46
CA ASN A 133 -8.65 -10.24 1.80
C ASN A 133 -8.98 -11.73 1.70
N GLN A 134 -8.49 -12.41 0.66
CA GLN A 134 -8.62 -13.85 0.50
C GLN A 134 -7.90 -14.61 1.62
N PHE A 135 -6.69 -14.19 1.98
CA PHE A 135 -5.95 -14.76 3.11
C PHE A 135 -6.74 -14.63 4.42
N ASN A 136 -7.21 -13.42 4.76
CA ASN A 136 -7.99 -13.16 5.97
C ASN A 136 -9.28 -14.00 5.99
N SER A 137 -9.97 -14.09 4.85
CA SER A 137 -11.19 -14.89 4.72
C SER A 137 -10.92 -16.38 4.94
N GLY A 138 -9.87 -16.92 4.34
CA GLY A 138 -9.48 -18.33 4.51
C GLY A 138 -9.01 -18.65 5.93
N LEU A 139 -8.33 -17.72 6.60
CA LEU A 139 -7.96 -17.87 8.00
C LEU A 139 -9.19 -17.82 8.92
N SER A 140 -10.11 -16.89 8.68
CA SER A 140 -11.39 -16.77 9.39
C SER A 140 -12.23 -18.05 9.29
N GLU A 141 -12.27 -18.67 8.11
CA GLU A 141 -12.96 -19.95 7.89
C GLU A 141 -12.33 -21.07 8.72
N LYS A 142 -10.99 -21.19 8.68
CA LYS A 142 -10.26 -22.20 9.46
C LYS A 142 -10.46 -22.02 10.97
N LEU A 143 -10.40 -20.78 11.47
CA LEU A 143 -10.65 -20.47 12.88
C LEU A 143 -12.09 -20.85 13.29
N SER A 144 -13.08 -20.59 12.43
CA SER A 144 -14.48 -20.98 12.67
C SER A 144 -14.64 -22.50 12.78
N VAL A 145 -13.93 -23.27 11.93
CA VAL A 145 -13.94 -24.75 11.99
C VAL A 145 -13.31 -25.24 13.30
N ILE A 146 -12.19 -24.66 13.72
CA ILE A 146 -11.52 -25.02 14.98
C ILE A 146 -12.44 -24.66 16.17
N GLU A 147 -13.09 -23.49 16.15
CA GLU A 147 -14.03 -23.06 17.18
C GLU A 147 -15.20 -24.07 17.32
N ALA A 148 -15.82 -24.44 16.20
CA ALA A 148 -16.90 -25.42 16.18
C ALA A 148 -16.47 -26.81 16.69
N ALA A 149 -15.30 -27.30 16.26
CA ALA A 149 -14.74 -28.56 16.75
C ALA A 149 -14.46 -28.51 18.26
N ASN A 150 -13.92 -27.38 18.74
CA ASN A 150 -13.61 -27.17 20.16
C ASN A 150 -14.88 -27.10 21.02
N SER A 151 -15.97 -26.52 20.52
CA SER A 151 -17.29 -26.58 21.18
C SER A 151 -17.87 -27.99 21.20
N ASN A 152 -17.70 -28.78 20.14
CA ASN A 152 -18.17 -30.18 20.11
C ASN A 152 -17.44 -31.07 21.14
N ILE A 153 -16.15 -30.80 21.41
CA ILE A 153 -15.38 -31.50 22.46
C ILE A 153 -15.99 -31.22 23.84
N GLU A 154 -16.29 -29.96 24.15
CA GLU A 154 -16.92 -29.57 25.42
C GLU A 154 -18.28 -30.27 25.61
N ILE A 155 -19.13 -30.24 24.57
CA ILE A 155 -20.43 -30.92 24.57
C ILE A 155 -20.26 -32.42 24.81
N SER A 156 -19.33 -33.07 24.11
CA SER A 156 -19.10 -34.51 24.23
C SER A 156 -18.61 -34.90 25.63
N VAL A 157 -17.72 -34.11 26.24
CA VAL A 157 -17.26 -34.34 27.62
C VAL A 157 -18.41 -34.19 28.62
N HIS A 158 -19.26 -33.18 28.46
CA HIS A 158 -20.43 -33.01 29.32
C HIS A 158 -21.45 -34.14 29.18
N GLN A 159 -21.70 -34.61 27.95
CA GLN A 159 -22.55 -35.79 27.71
C GLN A 159 -21.97 -37.05 28.34
N LEU A 160 -20.67 -37.28 28.20
CA LEU A 160 -19.99 -38.42 28.82
C LEU A 160 -20.08 -38.37 30.34
N LYS A 161 -19.81 -37.21 30.97
CA LYS A 161 -19.99 -37.01 32.41
C LYS A 161 -21.41 -37.33 32.88
N LYS A 162 -22.42 -36.96 32.09
CA LYS A 162 -23.83 -37.25 32.39
C LYS A 162 -24.11 -38.76 32.33
N ILE A 163 -23.74 -39.43 31.24
CA ILE A 163 -23.95 -40.88 31.06
C ILE A 163 -23.27 -41.70 32.16
N MET A 164 -22.06 -41.32 32.56
CA MET A 164 -21.32 -42.03 33.60
C MET A 164 -22.00 -41.90 34.98
N LYS A 165 -22.60 -40.74 35.28
CA LYS A 165 -23.40 -40.53 36.50
C LYS A 165 -24.71 -41.32 36.47
N ASP A 166 -25.37 -41.34 35.31
CA ASP A 166 -26.67 -42.03 35.15
C ASP A 166 -26.51 -43.57 35.24
N THR A 167 -25.32 -44.12 34.93
CA THR A 167 -25.02 -45.57 34.98
C THR A 167 -24.37 -46.01 36.31
N ASP A 168 -24.32 -45.16 37.34
CA ASP A 168 -23.69 -45.41 38.65
C ASP A 168 -22.23 -45.92 38.55
N MET A 169 -21.50 -45.47 37.52
CA MET A 169 -20.12 -45.86 37.24
C MET A 169 -19.16 -45.08 38.15
N ASP A 170 -18.13 -45.74 38.73
CA ASP A 170 -17.06 -45.03 39.47
C ASP A 170 -16.26 -44.13 38.53
N ILE A 171 -16.54 -42.83 38.63
CA ILE A 171 -15.93 -41.76 37.83
C ILE A 171 -14.65 -41.20 38.44
N SER A 172 -14.26 -41.60 39.65
CA SER A 172 -13.14 -41.00 40.39
C SER A 172 -11.82 -41.03 39.61
N ARG A 173 -11.62 -42.07 38.79
CA ARG A 173 -10.42 -42.21 37.93
C ARG A 173 -10.50 -41.44 36.63
N ALA A 174 -11.69 -41.22 36.08
CA ALA A 174 -11.90 -40.57 34.78
C ALA A 174 -12.05 -39.03 34.91
N GLU A 175 -12.62 -38.58 36.03
CA GLU A 175 -12.86 -37.16 36.32
C GLU A 175 -11.63 -36.24 36.14
N PRO A 176 -10.42 -36.57 36.63
CA PRO A 176 -9.25 -35.72 36.40
C PRO A 176 -8.90 -35.57 34.92
N PHE A 177 -9.03 -36.64 34.12
CA PHE A 177 -8.78 -36.58 32.68
C PHE A 177 -9.84 -35.74 31.96
N LEU A 178 -11.12 -35.89 32.31
CA LEU A 178 -12.19 -35.08 31.72
C LEU A 178 -12.04 -33.59 32.03
N ASN A 179 -11.61 -33.26 33.26
CA ASN A 179 -11.30 -31.88 33.63
C ASN A 179 -10.08 -31.35 32.86
N GLN A 180 -9.03 -32.15 32.69
CA GLN A 180 -7.88 -31.78 31.87
C GLN A 180 -8.24 -31.51 30.40
N ILE A 181 -9.18 -32.27 29.83
CA ILE A 181 -9.69 -32.03 28.46
C ILE A 181 -10.43 -30.70 28.40
N LEU A 182 -11.32 -30.42 29.36
CA LEU A 182 -12.05 -29.14 29.44
C LEU A 182 -11.10 -27.95 29.63
N ASP A 183 -10.07 -28.09 30.46
CA ASP A 183 -9.05 -27.05 30.64
C ASP A 183 -8.27 -26.78 29.35
N SER A 184 -7.93 -27.84 28.61
CA SER A 184 -7.24 -27.72 27.32
C SER A 184 -8.14 -27.06 26.26
N GLN A 185 -9.41 -27.47 26.20
CA GLN A 185 -10.45 -26.87 25.35
C GLN A 185 -10.61 -25.37 25.64
N LYS A 186 -10.62 -24.98 26.92
CA LYS A 186 -10.73 -23.58 27.34
C LYS A 186 -9.50 -22.74 26.95
N LYS A 187 -8.30 -23.32 27.02
CA LYS A 187 -7.07 -22.67 26.52
C LYS A 187 -7.18 -22.42 25.01
N VAL A 188 -7.59 -23.42 24.23
CA VAL A 188 -7.79 -23.26 22.77
C VAL A 188 -8.83 -22.19 22.47
N LEU A 189 -9.95 -22.17 23.20
CA LEU A 189 -10.98 -21.14 23.04
C LEU A 189 -10.45 -19.74 23.35
N THR A 190 -9.55 -19.62 24.33
CA THR A 190 -8.92 -18.35 24.70
C THR A 190 -8.02 -17.84 23.58
N GLU A 191 -7.22 -18.73 22.97
CA GLU A 191 -6.38 -18.40 21.81
C GLU A 191 -7.24 -18.01 20.59
N ILE A 192 -8.33 -18.73 20.30
CA ILE A 192 -9.24 -18.38 19.20
C ILE A 192 -9.87 -17.01 19.44
N ASN A 193 -10.31 -16.72 20.67
CA ASN A 193 -10.92 -15.45 21.03
C ASN A 193 -9.92 -14.27 21.08
N SER A 194 -8.61 -14.54 21.03
CA SER A 194 -7.62 -13.49 20.81
C SER A 194 -7.70 -12.91 19.40
N TYR A 195 -8.31 -13.63 18.45
CA TYR A 195 -8.57 -13.16 17.11
C TYR A 195 -9.98 -12.57 16.98
N THR A 196 -10.09 -11.44 16.28
CA THR A 196 -11.37 -10.89 15.82
C THR A 196 -11.57 -11.26 14.35
N PHE A 197 -12.60 -12.06 14.06
CA PHE A 197 -12.88 -12.54 12.72
C PHE A 197 -14.38 -12.71 12.47
N SER A 198 -14.78 -12.77 11.20
CA SER A 198 -16.18 -12.99 10.83
C SER A 198 -16.55 -14.46 11.05
N ARG A 199 -17.17 -14.75 12.19
CA ARG A 199 -17.82 -16.05 12.45
C ARG A 199 -18.98 -16.22 11.47
N LYS A 200 -18.73 -16.86 10.32
CA LYS A 200 -19.83 -17.30 9.47
C LYS A 200 -20.65 -18.28 10.29
N LYS A 201 -21.95 -18.01 10.46
CA LYS A 201 -22.89 -19.02 10.93
C LYS A 201 -22.90 -20.12 9.86
N VAL A 202 -22.23 -21.24 10.15
CA VAL A 202 -22.38 -22.48 9.40
C VAL A 202 -23.74 -23.07 9.73
#